data_AF-A0AAV9B354-F1
#
_entry.id   AF-A0AAV9B354-F1
#
_cell.length_a   1.000
_cell.length_b   1.000
_cell.length_c   1.000
_cell.angle_alpha   90.00
_cell.angle_beta   90.00
_cell.angle_gamma   90.00
#
_symmetry.space_group_name_H-M   'P 1'
#
loop_
_entity.id
_entity.type
_entity.pdbx_description
1 polymer ?
#
loop_
_entity_poly.entity_id
_entity_poly.type
_entity_poly.pdbx_seq_one_letter_code
_entity_poly.pdbx_strand_id
1 'polypeptide(L)'
;MDFDMAHYLLTEGRRKEKENSSMHSPSKEAYRKCLAETLLNNQTRILAFKSKPSASIQGMIFNEVCSSHLPKSSAKPCRYIPQDAERTLDLPGLIDDYYLNLLDWGSDNVLSIALGNTVYLWDALDGSTSELLSVNEEAGPVTSVRWAPDGRHIAVGLNNSEVQLWDSAAMRLLRTLHSRHRSRVGALAWNNHILTTGGMDGLIVNNDVRVRSSVVETFMVYHVLHILKLYSVLDMVLIKICRAQMAVRWRRRQGTRR
;
A
#
# COMPACT_ATOMS: atom_id res chain seq x y z
N MET A 1 14.28 19.73 -15.86
CA MET A 1 15.30 19.48 -14.83
C MET A 1 15.52 17.99 -14.83
N ASP A 2 16.69 17.53 -15.25
CA ASP A 2 17.02 16.11 -15.23
C ASP A 2 17.57 15.78 -13.83
N PHE A 3 16.68 15.27 -12.98
CA PHE A 3 16.98 15.03 -11.56
C PHE A 3 18.05 13.95 -11.39
N ASP A 4 18.19 13.03 -12.34
CA ASP A 4 19.14 11.93 -12.27
C ASP A 4 20.58 12.40 -12.52
N MET A 5 20.78 13.32 -13.48
CA MET A 5 22.07 13.97 -13.71
C MET A 5 22.52 14.81 -12.51
N ALA A 6 21.61 15.60 -11.93
CA ALA A 6 21.92 16.42 -10.76
C ALA A 6 22.31 15.56 -9.55
N HIS A 7 21.59 14.46 -9.33
CA HIS A 7 21.89 13.51 -8.26
C HIS A 7 23.23 12.79 -8.50
N TYR A 8 23.55 12.43 -9.74
CA TYR A 8 24.84 11.84 -10.11
C TYR A 8 26.01 12.77 -9.73
N LEU A 9 26.00 14.02 -10.16
CA LEU A 9 27.08 14.99 -9.91
C LEU A 9 27.25 15.31 -8.42
N LEU A 10 26.16 15.39 -7.65
CA LEU A 10 26.21 15.63 -6.21
C LEU A 10 26.80 14.45 -5.42
N THR A 11 26.66 13.24 -5.94
CA THR A 11 27.14 12.01 -5.27
C THR A 11 28.57 11.63 -5.65
N GLU A 12 29.10 12.11 -6.78
CA GLU A 12 30.51 11.94 -7.14
C GLU A 12 31.45 12.83 -6.30
N GLY A 13 31.09 14.10 -6.07
CA GLY A 13 31.95 15.06 -5.39
C GLY A 13 32.29 14.73 -3.93
N ARG A 14 31.51 13.85 -3.28
CA ARG A 14 31.70 13.48 -1.86
C ARG A 14 32.68 12.33 -1.62
N ARG A 15 33.25 11.73 -2.67
CA ARG A 15 34.05 10.49 -2.54
C ARG A 15 35.56 10.66 -2.58
N LYS A 16 36.10 11.85 -2.89
CA LYS A 16 37.55 12.06 -2.89
C LYS A 16 38.17 12.19 -1.49
N GLU A 17 37.38 12.29 -0.41
CA GLU A 17 37.91 12.52 0.94
C GLU A 17 37.51 11.49 2.01
N LYS A 18 36.80 10.41 1.66
CA LYS A 18 36.53 9.32 2.62
C LYS A 18 36.71 7.95 2.00
N GLU A 19 37.93 7.46 2.09
CA GLU A 19 38.23 6.02 2.12
C GLU A 19 37.54 5.40 3.35
N ASN A 20 36.47 4.63 3.12
CA ASN A 20 36.35 3.22 3.52
C ASN A 20 34.89 2.72 3.70
N SER A 21 34.69 1.49 3.20
CA SER A 21 33.76 0.43 3.63
C SER A 21 32.26 0.75 3.79
N SER A 22 31.54 0.93 2.68
CA SER A 22 30.12 0.51 2.64
C SER A 22 29.82 -0.30 1.38
N MET A 23 29.33 -1.52 1.62
CA MET A 23 28.87 -2.53 0.67
C MET A 23 28.29 -1.92 -0.61
N HIS A 24 28.99 -2.06 -1.73
CA HIS A 24 28.45 -1.80 -3.06
C HIS A 24 28.20 -3.13 -3.76
N SER A 25 26.93 -3.39 -4.08
CA SER A 25 26.59 -4.55 -4.89
C SER A 25 27.13 -4.34 -6.32
N PRO A 26 27.64 -5.38 -6.99
CA PRO A 26 28.13 -5.29 -8.38
C PRO A 26 27.11 -4.68 -9.34
N SER A 27 25.82 -4.91 -9.10
CA SER A 27 24.70 -4.35 -9.88
C SER A 27 24.59 -2.82 -9.77
N LYS A 28 24.90 -2.25 -8.60
CA LYS A 28 24.83 -0.80 -8.37
C LYS A 28 25.97 -0.07 -9.09
N GLU A 29 27.13 -0.69 -9.21
CA GLU A 29 28.26 -0.14 -9.96
C GLU A 29 28.05 -0.21 -11.48
N ALA A 30 27.52 -1.33 -11.98
CA ALA A 30 27.17 -1.47 -13.39
C ALA A 30 26.12 -0.44 -13.83
N TYR A 31 25.07 -0.24 -13.02
CA TYR A 31 24.04 0.77 -13.26
C TYR A 31 24.64 2.18 -13.33
N ARG A 32 25.57 2.53 -12.43
CA ARG A 32 26.23 3.84 -12.43
C ARG A 32 27.12 4.06 -13.64
N LYS A 33 27.84 3.02 -14.12
CA LYS A 33 28.65 3.11 -15.34
C LYS A 33 27.78 3.34 -16.58
N CYS A 34 26.69 2.59 -16.72
CA CYS A 34 25.73 2.76 -17.82
C CYS A 34 25.07 4.15 -17.80
N LEU A 35 24.69 4.65 -16.61
CA LEU A 35 24.18 6.01 -16.44
C LEU A 35 25.22 7.07 -16.84
N ALA A 36 26.47 6.91 -16.42
CA ALA A 36 27.54 7.83 -16.79
C ALA A 36 27.75 7.86 -18.31
N GLU A 37 27.81 6.70 -18.97
CA GLU A 37 27.97 6.60 -20.42
C GLU A 37 26.81 7.23 -21.20
N THR A 38 25.57 6.99 -20.76
CA THR A 38 24.37 7.53 -21.44
C THR A 38 24.19 9.03 -21.25
N LEU A 39 24.53 9.55 -20.06
CA LEU A 39 24.40 10.97 -19.73
C LEU A 39 25.54 11.83 -20.29
N LEU A 40 26.77 11.29 -20.38
CA LEU A 40 27.93 12.02 -20.91
C LEU A 40 27.98 12.04 -22.45
N ASN A 41 27.35 11.07 -23.12
CA ASN A 41 27.33 11.00 -24.58
C ASN A 41 26.27 11.89 -25.26
N ASN A 42 25.22 12.29 -24.54
CA ASN A 42 24.15 13.13 -25.08
C ASN A 42 24.31 14.58 -24.62
N GLN A 43 25.23 15.33 -25.23
CA GLN A 43 25.43 16.77 -24.97
C GLN A 43 24.31 17.68 -25.52
N THR A 44 23.07 17.19 -25.64
CA THR A 44 21.95 18.06 -26.03
C THR A 44 21.43 18.80 -24.81
N ARG A 45 21.95 20.02 -24.60
CA ARG A 45 21.38 21.02 -23.71
C ARG A 45 19.96 21.37 -24.18
N ILE A 46 18.93 20.77 -23.59
CA ILE A 46 17.53 21.07 -23.97
C ILE A 46 17.00 22.35 -23.29
N LEU A 47 17.68 22.90 -22.27
CA LEU A 47 17.30 24.19 -21.67
C LEU A 47 18.53 25.03 -21.32
N ALA A 48 18.68 26.17 -22.00
CA ALA A 48 19.68 27.20 -21.71
C ALA A 48 19.02 28.42 -21.06
N PHE A 49 19.50 28.83 -19.88
CA PHE A 49 19.11 30.10 -19.26
C PHE A 49 19.68 31.28 -20.06
N LYS A 50 18.81 32.19 -20.52
CA LYS A 50 19.19 33.34 -21.36
C LYS A 50 19.86 34.50 -20.61
N SER A 51 19.93 34.46 -19.28
CA SER A 51 20.58 35.51 -18.50
C SER A 51 21.40 34.93 -17.36
N LYS A 52 22.57 35.53 -17.11
CA LYS A 52 23.37 35.23 -15.92
C LYS A 52 22.55 35.64 -14.69
N PRO A 53 22.42 34.79 -13.65
CA PRO A 53 21.87 35.23 -12.38
C PRO A 53 22.72 36.38 -11.84
N SER A 54 22.08 37.40 -11.25
CA SER A 54 22.78 38.55 -10.69
C SER A 54 23.83 38.07 -9.69
N ALA A 55 25.06 38.57 -9.81
CA ALA A 55 26.17 38.15 -8.96
C ALA A 55 25.81 38.32 -7.48
N SER A 56 26.08 37.28 -6.69
CA SER A 56 26.01 37.35 -5.24
C SER A 56 27.01 38.37 -4.75
N ILE A 57 26.53 39.44 -4.11
CA ILE A 57 27.38 40.41 -3.44
C ILE A 57 27.98 39.71 -2.22
N GLN A 58 29.18 39.18 -2.41
CA GLN A 58 30.00 38.67 -1.31
C GLN A 58 30.69 39.87 -0.65
N GLY A 59 30.25 40.18 0.56
CA GLY A 59 31.09 40.71 1.63
C GLY A 59 31.49 42.18 1.56
N MET A 60 30.80 43.01 2.35
CA MET A 60 31.49 43.98 3.19
C MET A 60 30.79 44.09 4.56
N ILE A 61 31.54 43.64 5.57
CA ILE A 61 31.68 44.23 6.91
C ILE A 61 30.58 43.93 7.95
N PHE A 62 30.98 43.11 8.92
CA PHE A 62 30.45 43.03 10.28
C PHE A 62 30.52 44.40 10.96
N ASN A 63 29.37 44.95 11.38
CA ASN A 63 29.08 45.45 12.73
C ASN A 63 27.85 46.35 12.71
N GLU A 64 26.96 46.14 13.69
CA GLU A 64 25.98 47.09 14.24
C GLU A 64 25.12 47.80 13.19
N VAL A 65 23.83 47.46 13.03
CA VAL A 65 22.77 47.90 13.95
C VAL A 65 21.57 46.97 13.71
N CYS A 66 21.10 46.32 14.76
CA CYS A 66 19.76 45.77 14.77
C CYS A 66 18.76 46.91 14.63
N SER A 67 18.14 47.09 13.47
CA SER A 67 16.73 47.46 13.43
C SER A 67 16.09 47.31 12.05
N SER A 68 15.00 46.54 12.07
CA SER A 68 13.76 46.79 11.33
C SER A 68 13.67 46.33 9.85
N HIS A 69 12.75 45.39 9.64
CA HIS A 69 12.04 45.07 8.39
C HIS A 69 12.75 44.19 7.34
N LEU A 70 12.86 42.89 7.64
CA LEU A 70 12.80 41.84 6.61
C LEU A 70 11.40 41.24 6.60
N PRO A 71 10.73 41.07 5.43
CA PRO A 71 9.45 40.40 5.36
C PRO A 71 9.65 38.96 5.79
N LYS A 72 9.03 38.58 6.92
CA LYS A 72 8.96 37.20 7.38
C LYS A 72 8.36 36.39 6.23
N SER A 73 9.18 35.57 5.57
CA SER A 73 8.69 34.48 4.71
C SER A 73 7.67 33.73 5.55
N SER A 74 6.39 33.83 5.18
CA SER A 74 5.31 33.21 5.93
C SER A 74 5.51 31.71 5.86
N ALA A 75 6.13 31.14 6.90
CA ALA A 75 6.31 29.72 7.04
C ALA A 75 4.92 29.08 6.85
N LYS A 76 4.78 28.26 5.81
CA LYS A 76 3.52 27.58 5.52
C LYS A 76 3.09 26.86 6.80
N PRO A 77 1.84 27.01 7.26
CA PRO A 77 1.41 26.36 8.48
C PRO A 77 1.61 24.84 8.31
N CYS A 78 2.48 24.27 9.16
CA CYS A 78 2.68 22.84 9.20
C CYS A 78 1.41 22.20 9.76
N ARG A 79 0.89 21.18 9.10
CA ARG A 79 -0.28 20.45 9.59
C ARG A 79 0.11 19.69 10.86
N TYR A 80 -0.58 19.98 11.96
CA TYR A 80 -0.52 19.16 13.16
C TYR A 80 -1.12 17.77 12.88
N ILE A 81 -0.39 16.72 13.25
CA ILE A 81 -0.83 15.32 13.24
C ILE A 81 -0.76 14.86 14.70
N PRO A 82 -1.89 14.47 15.32
CA PRO A 82 -1.88 13.91 16.67
C PRO A 82 -0.93 12.72 16.76
N GLN A 83 -0.21 12.61 17.88
CA GLN A 83 0.66 11.46 18.16
C GLN A 83 -0.12 10.31 18.81
N ASP A 84 -1.19 10.64 19.53
CA ASP A 84 -2.04 9.67 20.21
C ASP A 84 -3.18 9.20 19.31
N ALA A 85 -3.64 7.96 19.54
CA ALA A 85 -4.79 7.40 18.86
C ALA A 85 -6.07 8.12 19.28
N GLU A 86 -6.92 8.43 18.31
CA GLU A 86 -8.25 9.01 18.58
C GLU A 86 -9.18 8.00 19.27
N ARG A 87 -9.07 6.73 18.88
CA ARG A 87 -9.83 5.61 19.45
C ARG A 87 -8.96 4.36 19.50
N THR A 88 -9.15 3.56 20.55
CA THR A 88 -8.51 2.26 20.75
C THR A 88 -9.60 1.21 20.85
N LEU A 89 -9.45 0.12 20.11
CA LEU A 89 -10.36 -1.03 20.14
C LEU A 89 -9.61 -2.21 20.72
N ASP A 90 -10.22 -2.90 21.67
CA ASP A 90 -9.67 -4.12 22.25
C ASP A 90 -10.01 -5.30 21.34
N LEU A 91 -8.98 -6.06 20.95
CA LEU A 91 -9.09 -7.20 20.04
C LEU A 91 -8.66 -8.48 20.77
N PRO A 92 -9.52 -9.05 21.64
CA PRO A 92 -9.20 -10.26 22.36
C PRO A 92 -9.06 -11.44 21.38
N GLY A 93 -7.99 -12.22 21.53
CA GLY A 93 -7.79 -13.42 20.71
C GLY A 93 -7.43 -13.14 19.25
N LEU A 94 -6.96 -11.93 18.92
CA LEU A 94 -6.36 -11.67 17.62
C LEU A 94 -5.14 -12.58 17.41
N ILE A 95 -5.12 -13.28 16.28
CA ILE A 95 -4.03 -14.19 15.94
C ILE A 95 -2.85 -13.35 15.43
N ASP A 96 -1.69 -13.51 16.08
CA ASP A 96 -0.42 -12.90 15.66
C ASP A 96 0.27 -13.79 14.60
N ASP A 97 -0.29 -13.84 13.40
CA ASP A 97 0.34 -14.49 12.23
C ASP A 97 0.50 -13.45 11.11
N TYR A 98 1.76 -13.21 10.74
CA TYR A 98 2.17 -12.23 9.74
C TYR A 98 1.51 -12.43 8.36
N TYR A 99 1.15 -13.67 8.03
CA TYR A 99 0.62 -14.00 6.70
C TYR A 99 -0.90 -13.87 6.59
N LEU A 100 -1.58 -13.50 7.69
CA LEU A 100 -3.03 -13.35 7.72
C LEU A 100 -3.45 -11.90 7.47
N ASN A 101 -4.58 -11.74 6.78
CA ASN A 101 -5.17 -10.42 6.51
C ASN A 101 -6.48 -10.28 7.27
N LEU A 102 -6.39 -10.13 8.59
CA LEU A 102 -7.54 -10.27 9.50
C LEU A 102 -8.43 -9.02 9.59
N LEU A 103 -8.03 -7.89 9.01
CA LEU A 103 -8.72 -6.61 9.18
C LEU A 103 -8.87 -5.89 7.84
N ASP A 104 -10.07 -5.34 7.61
CA ASP A 104 -10.33 -4.45 6.48
C ASP A 104 -11.41 -3.42 6.79
N TRP A 105 -11.30 -2.25 6.16
CA TRP A 105 -12.23 -1.13 6.38
C TRP A 105 -13.08 -0.92 5.12
N GLY A 106 -14.40 -1.04 5.27
CA GLY A 106 -15.38 -0.86 4.21
C GLY A 106 -15.61 0.60 3.81
N SER A 107 -16.23 0.84 2.65
CA SER A 107 -16.56 2.21 2.22
C SER A 107 -17.57 2.89 3.15
N ASP A 108 -18.38 2.10 3.85
CA ASP A 108 -19.51 2.58 4.65
C ASP A 108 -19.11 2.85 6.10
N ASN A 109 -17.81 3.09 6.32
CA ASN A 109 -17.21 3.38 7.62
C ASN A 109 -17.31 2.24 8.65
N VAL A 110 -17.55 1.01 8.17
CA VAL A 110 -17.57 -0.21 8.97
C VAL A 110 -16.23 -0.92 8.86
N LEU A 111 -15.65 -1.27 10.01
CA LEU A 111 -14.43 -2.05 10.13
C LEU A 111 -14.80 -3.52 10.32
N SER A 112 -14.26 -4.41 9.48
CA SER A 112 -14.39 -5.85 9.68
C SER A 112 -13.11 -6.40 10.31
N ILE A 113 -13.25 -7.21 11.36
CA ILE A 113 -12.14 -7.75 12.14
C ILE A 113 -12.37 -9.24 12.40
N ALA A 114 -11.43 -10.08 11.97
CA ALA A 114 -11.43 -11.50 12.26
C ALA A 114 -10.69 -11.79 13.57
N LEU A 115 -11.38 -12.42 14.51
CA LEU A 115 -10.86 -12.86 15.80
C LEU A 115 -11.08 -14.38 15.90
N GLY A 116 -10.02 -15.15 15.62
CA GLY A 116 -10.08 -16.61 15.60
C GLY A 116 -11.08 -17.13 14.56
N ASN A 117 -12.21 -17.65 15.04
CA ASN A 117 -13.26 -18.26 14.21
C ASN A 117 -14.42 -17.32 13.90
N THR A 118 -14.39 -16.10 14.44
CA THR A 118 -15.50 -15.14 14.35
C THR A 118 -15.06 -13.89 13.60
N VAL A 119 -15.95 -13.31 12.80
CA VAL A 119 -15.74 -11.98 12.21
C VAL A 119 -16.71 -10.99 12.84
N TYR A 120 -16.16 -9.92 13.39
CA TYR A 120 -16.91 -8.79 13.94
C TYR A 120 -16.91 -7.62 12.97
N LEU A 121 -18.02 -6.89 12.97
CA LEU A 121 -18.17 -5.60 12.31
C LEU A 121 -18.28 -4.52 13.38
N TRP A 122 -17.51 -3.47 13.23
CA TRP A 122 -17.53 -2.29 14.09
C TRP A 122 -17.85 -1.06 13.26
N ASP A 123 -18.95 -0.39 13.58
CA ASP A 123 -19.33 0.87 12.95
C ASP A 123 -18.58 2.04 13.59
N ALA A 124 -17.82 2.78 12.79
CA ALA A 124 -17.05 3.92 13.30
C ALA A 124 -17.90 5.17 13.56
N LEU A 125 -19.14 5.25 13.05
CA LEU A 125 -20.07 6.34 13.33
C LEU A 125 -20.64 6.21 14.74
N ASP A 126 -21.30 5.09 15.00
CA ASP A 126 -22.06 4.87 16.24
C ASP A 126 -21.25 4.11 17.30
N GLY A 127 -20.15 3.48 16.92
CA GLY A 127 -19.33 2.64 17.80
C GLY A 127 -19.95 1.28 18.12
N SER A 128 -21.03 0.90 17.43
CA SER A 128 -21.70 -0.38 17.62
C SER A 128 -20.88 -1.54 17.05
N THR A 129 -20.89 -2.67 17.76
CA THR A 129 -20.26 -3.91 17.32
C THR A 129 -21.32 -4.96 17.04
N SER A 130 -21.20 -5.66 15.92
CA SER A 130 -22.06 -6.78 15.54
C SER A 130 -21.24 -7.96 15.05
N GLU A 131 -21.67 -9.18 15.36
CA GLU A 131 -21.04 -10.40 14.87
C GLU A 131 -21.60 -10.76 13.49
N LEU A 132 -20.73 -10.85 12.47
CA LEU A 132 -21.13 -11.22 11.10
C LEU A 132 -21.30 -12.73 10.93
N LEU A 133 -20.32 -13.49 11.43
CA LEU A 133 -20.27 -14.93 11.27
C LEU A 133 -19.44 -15.56 12.38
N SER A 134 -19.78 -16.80 12.69
CA SER A 134 -18.99 -17.72 13.50
C SER A 134 -18.78 -19.02 12.72
N VAL A 135 -17.52 -19.45 12.60
CA VAL A 135 -17.14 -20.65 11.88
C VAL A 135 -16.87 -21.79 12.86
N ASN A 136 -17.32 -23.00 12.50
CA ASN A 136 -17.00 -24.21 13.25
C ASN A 136 -15.48 -24.43 13.35
N GLU A 137 -15.03 -25.08 14.42
CA GLU A 137 -13.60 -25.36 14.65
C GLU A 137 -12.93 -26.14 13.51
N GLU A 138 -13.69 -26.99 12.81
CA GLU A 138 -13.19 -27.76 11.66
C GLU A 138 -12.87 -26.91 10.43
N ALA A 139 -13.59 -25.79 10.24
CA ALA A 139 -13.43 -24.91 9.09
C ALA A 139 -12.53 -23.70 9.40
N GLY A 140 -12.46 -23.30 10.66
CA GLY A 140 -11.66 -22.19 11.15
C GLY A 140 -10.15 -22.49 11.30
N PRO A 141 -9.36 -21.48 11.69
CA PRO A 141 -9.74 -20.07 11.91
C PRO A 141 -9.95 -19.28 10.60
N VAL A 142 -10.48 -18.07 10.72
CA VAL A 142 -10.54 -17.09 9.63
C VAL A 142 -9.13 -16.57 9.35
N THR A 143 -8.73 -16.57 8.09
CA THR A 143 -7.36 -16.26 7.67
C THR A 143 -7.27 -14.97 6.87
N SER A 144 -8.35 -14.54 6.23
CA SER A 144 -8.41 -13.25 5.54
C SER A 144 -9.82 -12.68 5.48
N VAL A 145 -9.93 -11.35 5.49
CA VAL A 145 -11.18 -10.61 5.32
C VAL A 145 -10.97 -9.46 4.36
N ARG A 146 -11.91 -9.25 3.44
CA ARG A 146 -11.84 -8.14 2.48
C ARG A 146 -13.22 -7.66 2.06
N TRP A 147 -13.46 -6.36 2.21
CA TRP A 147 -14.63 -5.67 1.69
C TRP A 147 -14.59 -5.59 0.16
N ALA A 148 -15.73 -5.92 -0.44
CA ALA A 148 -15.99 -5.61 -1.82
C ALA A 148 -16.07 -4.08 -2.03
N PRO A 149 -15.77 -3.59 -3.24
CA PRO A 149 -15.78 -2.16 -3.54
C PRO A 149 -17.17 -1.52 -3.44
N ASP A 150 -18.22 -2.31 -3.32
CA ASP A 150 -19.60 -1.85 -3.13
C ASP A 150 -19.95 -1.52 -1.68
N GLY A 151 -19.08 -1.84 -0.70
CA GLY A 151 -19.32 -1.57 0.72
C GLY A 151 -20.32 -2.50 1.40
N ARG A 152 -20.93 -3.43 0.64
CA ARG A 152 -22.00 -4.29 1.15
C ARG A 152 -21.57 -5.75 1.27
N HIS A 153 -20.68 -6.20 0.39
CA HIS A 153 -20.25 -7.58 0.41
C HIS A 153 -18.89 -7.73 1.09
N ILE A 154 -18.70 -8.83 1.80
CA ILE A 154 -17.46 -9.16 2.48
C ILE A 154 -17.03 -10.56 2.04
N ALA A 155 -15.80 -10.66 1.53
CA ALA A 155 -15.14 -11.93 1.31
C ALA A 155 -14.36 -12.34 2.56
N VAL A 156 -14.50 -13.60 2.94
CA VAL A 156 -13.87 -14.19 4.12
C VAL A 156 -13.16 -15.47 3.70
N GLY A 157 -11.84 -15.50 3.85
CA GLY A 157 -11.01 -16.66 3.58
C GLY A 157 -10.82 -17.49 4.83
N LEU A 158 -10.94 -18.80 4.68
CA LEU A 158 -10.85 -19.76 5.78
C LEU A 158 -9.57 -20.58 5.71
N ASN A 159 -9.25 -21.23 6.83
CA ASN A 159 -8.13 -22.15 6.93
C ASN A 159 -8.35 -23.45 6.13
N ASN A 160 -9.61 -23.89 6.00
CA ASN A 160 -10.00 -25.08 5.24
C ASN A 160 -9.99 -24.89 3.71
N SER A 161 -9.34 -23.84 3.19
CA SER A 161 -9.25 -23.47 1.76
C SER A 161 -10.52 -22.89 1.11
N GLU A 162 -11.61 -22.77 1.85
CA GLU A 162 -12.84 -22.15 1.36
C GLU A 162 -12.80 -20.63 1.46
N VAL A 163 -13.57 -19.98 0.57
CA VAL A 163 -13.80 -18.54 0.63
C VAL A 163 -15.30 -18.28 0.68
N GLN A 164 -15.77 -17.67 1.74
CA GLN A 164 -17.17 -17.33 1.94
C GLN A 164 -17.45 -15.89 1.52
N LEU A 165 -18.61 -15.66 0.92
CA LEU A 165 -19.11 -14.34 0.56
C LEU A 165 -20.34 -14.02 1.40
N TRP A 166 -20.29 -12.90 2.10
CA TRP A 166 -21.31 -12.44 3.05
C TRP A 166 -21.92 -11.12 2.63
N ASP A 167 -23.21 -10.93 2.91
CA ASP A 167 -23.89 -9.63 2.82
C ASP A 167 -23.90 -8.99 4.22
N SER A 168 -23.24 -7.84 4.38
CA SER A 168 -23.14 -7.13 5.66
C SER A 168 -24.48 -6.52 6.09
N ALA A 169 -25.34 -6.13 5.16
CA ALA A 169 -26.62 -5.51 5.49
C ALA A 169 -27.66 -6.55 5.93
N ALA A 170 -27.65 -7.72 5.27
CA ALA A 170 -28.56 -8.82 5.60
C ALA A 170 -27.97 -9.81 6.62
N MET A 171 -26.70 -9.63 7.02
CA MET A 171 -25.97 -10.48 7.97
C MET A 171 -26.10 -11.97 7.65
N ARG A 172 -25.90 -12.32 6.37
CA ARG A 172 -26.09 -13.70 5.89
C ARG A 172 -25.04 -14.12 4.87
N LEU A 173 -24.75 -15.41 4.88
CA LEU A 173 -23.94 -16.06 3.87
C LEU A 173 -24.67 -16.05 2.53
N LEU A 174 -24.03 -15.51 1.50
CA LEU A 174 -24.54 -15.55 0.13
C LEU A 174 -24.06 -16.80 -0.61
N ARG A 175 -22.77 -17.12 -0.46
CA ARG A 175 -22.16 -18.24 -1.17
C ARG A 175 -20.85 -18.66 -0.52
N THR A 176 -20.57 -19.96 -0.58
CA THR A 176 -19.23 -20.53 -0.37
C THR A 176 -18.57 -20.83 -1.71
N LEU A 177 -17.44 -20.18 -1.97
CA LEU A 177 -16.59 -20.39 -3.13
C LEU A 177 -15.59 -21.50 -2.80
N HIS A 178 -15.69 -22.59 -3.54
CA HIS A 178 -14.71 -23.67 -3.51
C HIS A 178 -13.57 -23.28 -4.44
N SER A 179 -12.72 -22.39 -3.95
CA SER A 179 -11.49 -22.05 -4.64
C SER A 179 -10.63 -23.31 -4.79
N ARG A 180 -9.91 -23.43 -5.90
CA ARG A 180 -9.03 -24.58 -6.20
C ARG A 180 -7.81 -24.68 -5.26
N HIS A 181 -7.82 -23.93 -4.16
CA HIS A 181 -6.79 -23.94 -3.15
C HIS A 181 -6.78 -25.28 -2.41
N ARG A 182 -5.59 -25.70 -1.95
CA ARG A 182 -5.39 -26.90 -1.13
C ARG A 182 -4.94 -26.56 0.29
N SER A 183 -4.78 -25.28 0.57
CA SER A 183 -4.34 -24.75 1.85
C SER A 183 -5.10 -23.46 2.16
N ARG A 184 -4.83 -22.88 3.32
CA ARG A 184 -5.48 -21.67 3.82
C ARG A 184 -5.40 -20.50 2.83
N VAL A 185 -6.47 -19.73 2.76
CA VAL A 185 -6.55 -18.53 1.91
C VAL A 185 -6.11 -17.29 2.70
N GLY A 186 -4.82 -16.96 2.63
CA GLY A 186 -4.23 -15.88 3.42
C GLY A 186 -4.48 -14.47 2.86
N ALA A 187 -4.83 -14.34 1.57
CA ALA A 187 -4.98 -13.04 0.92
C ALA A 187 -6.20 -12.98 -0.01
N LEU A 188 -6.88 -11.84 0.00
CA LEU A 188 -8.06 -11.56 -0.81
C LEU A 188 -7.95 -10.16 -1.42
N ALA A 189 -8.30 -10.04 -2.70
CA ALA A 189 -8.35 -8.76 -3.39
C ALA A 189 -9.53 -8.69 -4.35
N TRP A 190 -10.30 -7.61 -4.28
CA TRP A 190 -11.42 -7.38 -5.18
C TRP A 190 -11.02 -6.54 -6.40
N ASN A 191 -11.54 -6.94 -7.55
CA ASN A 191 -11.57 -6.18 -8.78
C ASN A 191 -13.00 -6.19 -9.34
N ASN A 192 -13.82 -5.25 -8.86
CA ASN A 192 -15.26 -5.21 -9.13
C ASN A 192 -15.94 -6.53 -8.73
N HIS A 193 -16.33 -7.34 -9.71
CA HIS A 193 -16.99 -8.64 -9.50
C HIS A 193 -16.01 -9.83 -9.53
N ILE A 194 -14.72 -9.58 -9.76
CA ILE A 194 -13.69 -10.60 -9.71
C ILE A 194 -13.04 -10.55 -8.33
N LEU A 195 -13.07 -11.66 -7.62
CA LEU A 195 -12.36 -11.87 -6.36
C LEU A 195 -11.12 -12.71 -6.62
N THR A 196 -9.95 -12.10 -6.46
CA THR A 196 -8.67 -12.79 -6.51
C THR A 196 -8.33 -13.32 -5.12
N THR A 197 -8.10 -14.63 -5.02
CA THR A 197 -7.79 -15.35 -3.79
C THR A 197 -6.35 -15.87 -3.85
N GLY A 198 -5.59 -15.67 -2.77
CA GLY A 198 -4.20 -16.12 -2.63
C GLY A 198 -4.10 -17.18 -1.53
N GLY A 199 -3.63 -18.37 -1.88
CA GLY A 199 -3.46 -19.48 -0.96
C GLY A 199 -2.01 -19.68 -0.53
N MET A 200 -1.82 -20.30 0.63
CA MET A 200 -0.50 -20.73 1.10
C MET A 200 0.14 -21.81 0.21
N ASP A 201 -0.66 -22.46 -0.64
CA ASP A 201 -0.22 -23.39 -1.68
C ASP A 201 0.50 -22.71 -2.86
N GLY A 202 0.64 -21.37 -2.83
CA GLY A 202 1.26 -20.59 -3.89
C GLY A 202 0.37 -20.42 -5.11
N LEU A 203 -0.92 -20.76 -5.00
CA LEU A 203 -1.91 -20.49 -6.03
C LEU A 203 -2.49 -19.09 -5.86
N ILE A 204 -2.76 -18.45 -7.00
CA ILE A 204 -3.60 -17.26 -7.09
C ILE A 204 -4.77 -17.61 -8.01
N VAL A 205 -5.99 -17.50 -7.52
CA VAL A 205 -7.20 -17.87 -8.27
C VAL A 205 -8.08 -16.65 -8.45
N ASN A 206 -8.46 -16.36 -9.69
CA ASN A 206 -9.46 -15.35 -10.00
C ASN A 206 -10.85 -15.98 -10.02
N ASN A 207 -11.76 -15.43 -9.22
CA ASN A 207 -13.12 -15.94 -9.08
C ASN A 207 -14.14 -14.88 -9.52
N ASP A 208 -14.99 -15.16 -10.51
CA ASP A 208 -16.18 -14.34 -10.78
C ASP A 208 -17.29 -14.73 -9.81
N VAL A 209 -17.66 -13.82 -8.90
CA VAL A 209 -18.63 -14.13 -7.84
C VAL A 209 -20.07 -14.26 -8.34
N ARG A 210 -20.37 -13.81 -9.57
CA ARG A 210 -21.72 -13.80 -10.13
C ARG A 210 -22.11 -15.16 -10.72
N VAL A 211 -21.14 -15.88 -11.27
CA VAL A 211 -21.36 -17.15 -11.99
C VAL A 211 -21.22 -18.31 -11.02
N ARG A 212 -22.00 -19.39 -11.20
CA ARG A 212 -21.97 -20.57 -10.30
C ARG A 212 -20.61 -21.27 -10.29
N SER A 213 -20.00 -21.46 -11.47
CA SER A 213 -18.60 -21.84 -11.59
C SER A 213 -17.76 -20.59 -11.42
N SER A 214 -17.30 -20.34 -10.19
CA SER A 214 -16.63 -19.08 -9.86
C SER A 214 -15.22 -19.00 -10.44
N VAL A 215 -14.49 -20.10 -10.52
CA VAL A 215 -13.09 -20.11 -10.97
C VAL A 215 -13.00 -19.73 -12.45
N VAL A 216 -12.34 -18.61 -12.71
CA VAL A 216 -12.06 -18.10 -14.07
C VAL A 216 -10.65 -18.48 -14.49
N GLU A 217 -9.66 -18.21 -13.64
CA GLU A 217 -8.26 -18.39 -13.95
C GLU A 217 -7.49 -18.82 -12.70
N THR A 218 -6.45 -19.63 -12.88
CA THR A 218 -5.58 -20.09 -11.79
C THR A 218 -4.12 -19.91 -12.20
N PHE A 219 -3.38 -19.17 -11.39
CA PHE A 219 -1.96 -18.95 -11.54
C PHE A 219 -1.21 -19.74 -10.46
N MET A 220 -0.09 -20.36 -10.83
CA MET A 220 0.81 -21.03 -9.89
C MET A 220 2.10 -20.22 -9.81
N VAL A 221 2.53 -19.87 -8.59
CA VAL A 221 3.80 -19.19 -8.38
C VAL A 221 4.89 -20.24 -8.15
N TYR A 222 5.35 -20.88 -9.23
CA TYR A 222 6.60 -21.66 -9.22
C TYR A 222 7.70 -20.88 -9.94
N HIS A 223 8.79 -20.56 -9.24
CA HIS A 223 10.08 -20.10 -9.75
C HIS A 223 10.13 -18.86 -10.68
N VAL A 224 10.76 -17.79 -10.17
CA VAL A 224 11.71 -16.78 -10.72
C VAL A 224 11.79 -16.45 -12.24
N LEU A 225 11.31 -17.24 -13.20
CA LEU A 225 11.52 -17.00 -14.64
C LEU A 225 10.35 -16.35 -15.40
N HIS A 226 9.23 -16.02 -14.75
CA HIS A 226 8.11 -15.35 -15.41
C HIS A 226 7.80 -13.93 -14.91
N ILE A 227 8.78 -13.28 -14.28
CA ILE A 227 8.67 -11.88 -13.84
C ILE A 227 8.35 -10.92 -15.01
N LEU A 228 8.69 -11.27 -16.27
CA LEU A 228 8.40 -10.42 -17.43
C LEU A 228 6.95 -10.45 -17.96
N LYS A 229 6.09 -11.39 -17.55
CA LYS A 229 4.62 -11.26 -17.78
C LYS A 229 3.85 -10.79 -16.55
N LEU A 230 4.50 -10.79 -15.38
CA LEU A 230 3.90 -10.37 -14.12
C LEU A 230 3.92 -8.86 -13.89
N TYR A 231 4.70 -8.08 -14.65
CA TYR A 231 4.71 -6.60 -14.53
C TYR A 231 3.36 -5.94 -14.86
N SER A 232 2.44 -6.58 -15.59
CA SER A 232 1.10 -6.00 -15.84
C SER A 232 0.09 -6.29 -14.73
N VAL A 233 0.26 -7.35 -13.94
CA VAL A 233 -0.73 -7.81 -12.95
C VAL A 233 -0.25 -7.54 -11.53
N LEU A 234 1.06 -7.65 -11.25
CA LEU A 234 1.61 -7.27 -9.94
C LEU A 234 1.60 -5.76 -9.72
N ASP A 235 1.73 -4.92 -10.74
CA ASP A 235 1.54 -3.47 -10.54
C ASP A 235 0.09 -3.16 -10.14
N MET A 236 -0.91 -3.89 -10.66
CA MET A 236 -2.29 -3.70 -10.20
C MET A 236 -2.52 -4.16 -8.77
N VAL A 237 -1.88 -5.24 -8.32
CA VAL A 237 -2.10 -5.78 -6.97
C VAL A 237 -1.25 -5.03 -5.93
N LEU A 238 0.04 -4.81 -6.20
CA LEU A 238 0.94 -4.13 -5.28
C LEU A 238 0.67 -2.62 -5.20
N ILE A 239 0.35 -1.95 -6.32
CA ILE A 239 -0.05 -0.53 -6.29
C ILE A 239 -1.44 -0.36 -5.70
N LYS A 240 -2.40 -1.29 -5.86
CA LYS A 240 -3.70 -1.16 -5.18
C LYS A 240 -3.64 -1.47 -3.70
N ILE A 241 -2.82 -2.43 -3.25
CA ILE A 241 -2.60 -2.68 -1.82
C ILE A 241 -1.92 -1.47 -1.17
N CYS A 242 -0.89 -0.88 -1.79
CA CYS A 242 -0.25 0.33 -1.27
C CYS A 242 -1.11 1.61 -1.43
N ARG A 243 -1.89 1.76 -2.50
CA ARG A 243 -2.80 2.91 -2.68
C ARG A 243 -4.04 2.82 -1.80
N ALA A 244 -4.55 1.63 -1.46
CA ALA A 244 -5.68 1.50 -0.54
C ALA A 244 -5.30 1.95 0.87
N GLN A 245 -4.13 1.54 1.37
CA GLN A 245 -3.60 2.03 2.66
C GLN A 245 -3.33 3.55 2.67
N MET A 246 -2.96 4.14 1.53
CA MET A 246 -2.78 5.60 1.42
C MET A 246 -4.07 6.39 1.14
N ALA A 247 -5.06 5.80 0.48
CA ALA A 247 -6.32 6.46 0.10
C ALA A 247 -7.33 6.52 1.26
N VAL A 248 -7.36 5.52 2.15
CA VAL A 248 -8.11 5.60 3.42
C VAL A 248 -7.62 6.79 4.26
N ARG A 249 -6.32 7.09 4.20
CA ARG A 249 -5.73 8.27 4.87
C ARG A 249 -6.01 9.60 4.14
N TRP A 250 -6.43 9.59 2.87
CA TRP A 250 -6.68 10.80 2.07
C TRP A 250 -8.17 11.19 1.99
N ARG A 251 -9.10 10.23 1.99
CA ARG A 251 -10.54 10.50 1.87
C ARG A 251 -11.16 11.15 3.14
N ARG A 252 -10.47 11.13 4.29
CA ARG A 252 -10.81 11.92 5.49
C ARG A 252 -10.49 13.43 5.38
N ARG A 253 -9.93 13.90 4.25
CA ARG A 253 -9.45 15.28 4.07
C ARG A 253 -10.37 16.19 3.24
N GLN A 254 -11.48 15.68 2.70
CA GLN A 254 -12.41 16.44 1.85
C GLN A 254 -13.84 16.55 2.42
N GLY A 255 -14.13 15.91 3.56
CA GLY A 255 -15.48 15.85 4.13
C GLY A 255 -15.59 16.40 5.53
N THR A 256 -15.19 17.66 5.75
CA THR A 256 -15.61 18.45 6.94
C THR A 256 -15.30 19.93 6.69
N ARG A 257 -16.14 20.55 5.86
CA ARG A 257 -16.41 21.98 5.91
C ARG A 257 -17.92 22.16 5.82
N ARG A 258 -18.55 22.19 6.99
CA ARG A 258 -19.57 23.16 7.41
C ARG A 258 -19.74 23.03 8.91
#